data_AF-A0A2D9TD64-F1
#
_entry.id   AF-A0A2D9TD64-F1
#
_cell.length_a   1.000
_cell.length_b   1.000
_cell.length_c   1.000
_cell.angle_alpha   90.00
_cell.angle_beta   90.00
_cell.angle_gamma   90.00
#
_symmetry.space_group_name_H-M   'P 1'
#
loop_
_entity.id
_entity.type
_entity.pdbx_description
1 polymer ?
#
loop_
_entity_poly.entity_id
_entity_poly.type
_entity_poly.pdbx_seq_one_letter_code
_entity_poly.pdbx_strand_id
1 'polypeptide(L)'
;MHGRPVGRSIPFWFCLAAVAGCGSCDESLQVDGDHPHLRCVAGEAEPFEHGLGAGSATLDDDGVLTLEGLEPRLLAFSLSPGADLDTLPEAPLRVVLGGFARDEASAARLLGGLAAAGPTLLLPGGEDSSEVLDEALEAVDAEALIDLRGVRLVRFGGHEWVVVPGAPDGRYARGDDACGFVAADLEKLELADATGPRHLLAWAAPLGAGPVSRGLGDLEVGDASLGTLVERSGILGGLVAWPRQPRPVNHPVGESSWVGVPAWGRVIEGPDGRWSRGGAALVNLADGPGLTLAPAAAPAP
;
A
#
# COMPACT_ATOMS: atom_id res chain seq x y z
N MET A 1 57.78 42.71 31.85
CA MET A 1 58.65 42.69 30.66
C MET A 1 59.09 41.26 30.41
N HIS A 2 58.87 40.78 29.17
CA HIS A 2 59.63 39.73 28.45
C HIS A 2 59.68 38.29 28.99
N GLY A 3 59.11 37.35 28.22
CA GLY A 3 59.43 35.91 28.27
C GLY A 3 58.37 34.99 27.64
N ARG A 4 58.38 34.83 26.31
CA ARG A 4 57.77 33.71 25.53
C ARG A 4 58.88 32.64 25.26
N PRO A 5 58.64 31.48 24.62
CA PRO A 5 57.52 30.50 24.64
C PRO A 5 58.05 29.03 24.78
N VAL A 6 57.21 28.01 24.49
CA VAL A 6 57.45 26.57 24.12
C VAL A 6 56.43 25.72 24.91
N GLY A 7 55.63 24.79 24.38
CA GLY A 7 55.70 24.03 23.15
C GLY A 7 54.37 23.32 22.83
N ARG A 8 54.34 22.80 21.60
CA ARG A 8 53.28 22.04 20.92
C ARG A 8 52.75 20.85 21.72
N SER A 9 51.47 20.53 21.52
CA SER A 9 50.99 19.18 21.13
C SER A 9 49.51 19.24 20.75
N ILE A 10 49.22 19.05 19.46
CA ILE A 10 47.95 18.59 18.91
C ILE A 10 47.99 17.06 19.01
N PRO A 11 46.91 16.36 19.40
CA PRO A 11 46.29 15.54 18.38
C PRO A 11 44.78 15.20 18.51
N PHE A 12 44.28 14.68 17.37
CA PHE A 12 43.22 13.68 17.19
C PHE A 12 41.79 14.06 17.60
N TRP A 13 40.97 14.57 16.68
CA TRP A 13 40.10 13.78 15.77
C TRP A 13 39.26 12.70 16.49
N PHE A 14 37.99 13.03 16.73
CA PHE A 14 36.88 12.10 16.54
C PHE A 14 35.72 12.88 15.94
N CYS A 15 35.63 12.84 14.61
CA CYS A 15 34.35 13.05 13.94
C CYS A 15 33.48 11.83 14.29
N LEU A 16 32.42 12.02 15.09
CA LEU A 16 31.28 11.12 15.01
C LEU A 16 30.53 11.48 13.73
N ALA A 17 30.96 10.85 12.64
CA ALA A 17 30.09 10.65 11.48
C ALA A 17 29.10 9.56 11.89
N ALA A 18 27.88 9.96 12.24
CA ALA A 18 26.75 9.06 12.21
C ALA A 18 26.49 8.74 10.74
N VAL A 19 26.99 7.59 10.29
CA VAL A 19 26.54 6.93 9.07
C VAL A 19 25.19 6.33 9.43
N ALA A 20 24.12 7.13 9.32
CA ALA A 20 22.77 6.59 9.22
C ALA A 20 22.65 6.03 7.80
N GLY A 21 22.32 4.75 7.72
CA GLY A 21 22.51 3.93 6.53
C GLY A 21 21.69 4.42 5.35
N CYS A 22 22.37 4.71 4.24
CA CYS A 22 21.80 4.49 2.94
C CYS A 22 21.47 3.00 2.87
N GLY A 23 20.18 2.64 2.89
CA GLY A 23 19.73 1.31 2.51
C GLY A 23 20.28 1.05 1.11
N SER A 24 21.27 0.16 1.01
CA SER A 24 21.70 -0.32 -0.29
C SER A 24 20.49 -1.02 -0.88
N CYS A 25 19.94 -0.49 -1.97
CA CYS A 25 19.11 -1.26 -2.87
C CYS A 25 19.93 -2.52 -3.18
N ASP A 26 19.53 -3.66 -2.62
CA ASP A 26 20.12 -4.94 -2.98
C ASP A 26 19.88 -5.08 -4.49
N GLU A 27 20.95 -5.03 -5.28
CA GLU A 27 20.88 -5.18 -6.75
C GLU A 27 20.11 -6.46 -7.13
N SER A 28 19.98 -7.43 -6.20
CA SER A 28 19.17 -8.64 -6.36
C SER A 28 17.66 -8.41 -6.45
N LEU A 29 17.16 -7.25 -5.99
CA LEU A 29 15.74 -6.88 -6.03
C LEU A 29 15.38 -6.09 -7.29
N GLN A 30 16.37 -5.55 -8.00
CA GLN A 30 16.17 -4.85 -9.26
C GLN A 30 15.88 -5.85 -10.38
N VAL A 31 14.88 -5.55 -11.19
CA VAL A 31 14.58 -6.28 -12.43
C VAL A 31 14.85 -5.36 -13.61
N ASP A 32 15.72 -5.80 -14.51
CA ASP A 32 15.98 -5.14 -15.79
C ASP A 32 15.00 -5.63 -16.86
N GLY A 33 14.79 -4.83 -17.91
CA GLY A 33 14.04 -5.25 -19.10
C GLY A 33 13.22 -4.13 -19.74
N ASP A 34 12.13 -4.50 -20.41
CA ASP A 34 11.21 -3.54 -21.06
C ASP A 34 10.47 -2.66 -20.04
N HIS A 35 10.31 -3.17 -18.82
CA HIS A 35 9.66 -2.51 -17.69
C HIS A 35 10.54 -2.70 -16.44
N PRO A 36 11.65 -1.95 -16.34
CA PRO A 36 12.54 -2.06 -15.18
C PRO A 36 11.79 -1.64 -13.92
N HIS A 37 12.00 -2.37 -12.83
CA HIS A 37 11.29 -2.14 -11.56
C HIS A 37 12.01 -2.77 -10.37
N LEU A 38 11.66 -2.32 -9.17
CA LEU A 38 12.08 -2.89 -7.90
C LEU A 38 11.05 -3.92 -7.41
N ARG A 39 11.50 -5.11 -6.99
CA ARG A 39 10.64 -6.18 -6.44
C ARG A 39 10.21 -5.87 -5.00
N CYS A 40 9.23 -4.97 -4.85
CA CYS A 40 8.74 -4.46 -3.55
C CYS A 40 8.07 -5.52 -2.64
N VAL A 41 7.64 -6.66 -3.20
CA VAL A 41 7.16 -7.83 -2.42
C VAL A 41 8.31 -8.62 -1.81
N ALA A 42 9.45 -8.67 -2.50
CA ALA A 42 10.59 -9.50 -2.11
C ALA A 42 11.58 -8.79 -1.17
N GLY A 43 11.39 -7.49 -0.92
CA GLY A 43 12.14 -6.75 0.09
C GLY A 43 11.87 -7.28 1.50
N GLU A 44 12.77 -6.96 2.42
CA GLU A 44 12.62 -7.25 3.84
C GLU A 44 12.35 -5.93 4.57
N ALA A 45 11.23 -5.87 5.29
CA ALA A 45 10.91 -4.72 6.12
C ALA A 45 11.55 -4.89 7.51
N GLU A 46 12.21 -3.84 8.00
CA GLU A 46 12.85 -3.85 9.31
C GLU A 46 11.79 -3.93 10.44
N PRO A 47 11.92 -4.85 11.41
CA PRO A 47 11.01 -4.95 12.54
C PRO A 47 10.89 -3.65 13.33
N PHE A 48 9.68 -3.33 13.79
CA PHE A 48 9.43 -2.12 14.57
C PHE A 48 8.26 -2.27 15.53
N GLU A 49 8.18 -1.34 16.48
CA GLU A 49 7.01 -1.13 17.34
C GLU A 49 6.72 0.38 17.45
N HIS A 50 5.49 0.78 17.11
CA HIS A 50 5.06 2.17 17.04
C HIS A 50 3.73 2.39 17.77
N GLY A 51 3.58 3.56 18.38
CA GLY A 51 2.34 3.99 19.01
C GLY A 51 1.43 4.72 18.02
N LEU A 52 0.19 4.25 17.85
CA LEU A 52 -0.80 4.81 16.92
C LEU A 52 -1.88 5.64 17.64
N GLY A 53 -1.49 6.32 18.72
CA GLY A 53 -2.40 7.06 19.60
C GLY A 53 -3.27 6.12 20.46
N ALA A 54 -4.38 5.63 19.92
CA ALA A 54 -5.30 4.73 20.62
C ALA A 54 -4.92 3.24 20.51
N GLY A 55 -3.98 2.92 19.62
CA GLY A 55 -3.52 1.56 19.35
C GLY A 55 -2.02 1.46 19.14
N SER A 56 -1.57 0.35 18.60
CA SER A 56 -0.17 0.07 18.29
C SER A 56 -0.02 -0.62 16.93
N ALA A 57 1.17 -0.49 16.36
CA ALA A 57 1.64 -1.25 15.22
C ALA A 57 2.93 -1.96 15.59
N THR A 58 2.99 -3.26 15.32
CA THR A 58 4.19 -4.08 15.54
C THR A 58 4.46 -4.90 14.30
N LEU A 59 5.64 -4.75 13.72
CA LEU A 59 6.13 -5.61 12.63
C LEU A 59 7.17 -6.57 13.20
N ASP A 60 6.97 -7.86 12.99
CA ASP A 60 7.91 -8.91 13.39
C ASP A 60 8.91 -9.28 12.29
N ASP A 61 9.92 -10.09 12.65
CA ASP A 61 10.96 -10.60 11.75
C ASP A 61 10.41 -11.48 10.61
N ASP A 62 9.18 -11.99 10.73
CA ASP A 62 8.53 -12.81 9.71
C ASP A 62 7.79 -11.94 8.66
N GLY A 63 7.78 -10.61 8.84
CA GLY A 63 7.11 -9.65 7.96
C GLY A 63 5.61 -9.55 8.25
N VAL A 64 5.18 -9.84 9.48
CA VAL A 64 3.78 -9.73 9.90
C VAL A 64 3.56 -8.45 10.71
N LEU A 65 2.80 -7.52 10.12
CA LEU A 65 2.36 -6.30 10.77
C LEU A 65 1.08 -6.58 11.58
N THR A 66 1.12 -6.40 12.89
CA THR A 66 -0.05 -6.52 13.78
C THR A 66 -0.50 -5.14 14.24
N LEU A 67 -1.79 -4.84 14.05
CA LEU A 67 -2.44 -3.61 14.48
C LEU A 67 -3.43 -3.90 15.61
N GLU A 68 -3.17 -3.36 16.79
CA GLU A 68 -3.98 -3.59 18.00
C GLU A 68 -4.53 -2.28 18.59
N GLY A 69 -5.60 -2.38 19.38
CA GLY A 69 -6.21 -1.24 20.07
C GLY A 69 -7.03 -0.26 19.19
N LEU A 70 -6.98 -0.41 17.87
CA LEU A 70 -7.80 0.35 16.93
C LEU A 70 -9.18 -0.28 16.75
N GLU A 71 -10.21 0.56 16.55
CA GLU A 71 -11.53 0.09 16.13
C GLU A 71 -11.42 -0.69 14.80
N PRO A 72 -12.11 -1.84 14.63
CA PRO A 72 -11.99 -2.72 13.47
C PRO A 72 -12.74 -2.16 12.24
N ARG A 73 -12.37 -0.96 11.82
CA ARG A 73 -12.90 -0.22 10.68
C ARG A 73 -11.76 0.39 9.90
N LEU A 74 -11.80 0.36 8.58
CA LEU A 74 -10.77 1.01 7.75
C LEU A 74 -11.38 1.77 6.57
N LEU A 75 -10.67 2.80 6.10
CA LEU A 75 -10.95 3.47 4.85
C LEU A 75 -9.84 3.13 3.85
N ALA A 76 -10.18 2.43 2.77
CA ALA A 76 -9.27 2.11 1.68
C ALA A 76 -9.55 3.00 0.47
N PHE A 77 -8.52 3.57 -0.15
CA PHE A 77 -8.70 4.48 -1.28
C PHE A 77 -7.48 4.55 -2.19
N SER A 78 -7.69 4.99 -3.44
CA SER A 78 -6.61 5.36 -4.37
C SER A 78 -6.87 6.78 -4.86
N LEU A 79 -5.92 7.69 -4.64
CA LEU A 79 -6.11 9.10 -4.99
C LEU A 79 -5.46 9.46 -6.32
N SER A 80 -6.23 10.14 -7.17
CA SER A 80 -5.63 10.96 -8.22
C SER A 80 -4.80 12.09 -7.60
N PRO A 81 -3.69 12.52 -8.23
CA PRO A 81 -2.94 13.67 -7.78
C PRO A 81 -3.87 14.90 -7.62
N GLY A 82 -4.04 15.37 -6.38
CA GLY A 82 -4.85 16.56 -6.06
C GLY A 82 -6.23 16.29 -5.50
N ALA A 83 -6.56 15.04 -5.17
CA ALA A 83 -7.72 14.75 -4.33
C ALA A 83 -7.58 15.41 -2.94
N ASP A 84 -8.69 15.92 -2.44
CA ASP A 84 -8.77 16.61 -1.15
C ASP A 84 -9.05 15.59 -0.02
N LEU A 85 -8.07 15.41 0.87
CA LEU A 85 -8.17 14.48 2.00
C LEU A 85 -9.28 14.86 2.97
N ASP A 86 -9.63 16.15 3.06
CA ASP A 86 -10.67 16.64 3.98
C ASP A 86 -12.07 16.17 3.58
N THR A 87 -12.23 15.67 2.36
CA THR A 87 -13.49 15.10 1.86
C THR A 87 -13.67 13.61 2.20
N LEU A 88 -12.61 12.95 2.68
CA LEU A 88 -12.65 11.53 3.00
C LEU A 88 -13.34 11.29 4.36
N PRO A 89 -14.12 10.21 4.51
CA PRO A 89 -14.69 9.84 5.79
C PRO A 89 -13.62 9.61 6.87
N GLU A 90 -13.92 9.96 8.11
CA GLU A 90 -13.07 9.60 9.24
C GLU A 90 -13.05 8.07 9.46
N ALA A 91 -11.86 7.52 9.60
CA ALA A 91 -11.64 6.12 9.92
C ALA A 91 -10.45 5.99 10.89
N PRO A 92 -10.48 5.00 11.79
CA PRO A 92 -9.39 4.76 12.74
C PRO A 92 -8.13 4.22 12.05
N LEU A 93 -8.30 3.59 10.87
CA LEU A 93 -7.22 3.15 9.99
C LEU A 93 -7.52 3.57 8.54
N ARG A 94 -6.49 4.05 7.85
CA ARG A 94 -6.54 4.33 6.41
C ARG A 94 -5.63 3.38 5.65
N VAL A 95 -5.97 3.09 4.40
CA VAL A 95 -5.18 2.29 3.48
C VAL A 95 -5.13 2.99 2.13
N VAL A 96 -3.95 3.42 1.71
CA VAL A 96 -3.74 4.08 0.41
C VAL A 96 -3.21 3.08 -0.59
N LEU A 97 -3.92 2.91 -1.70
CA LEU A 97 -3.62 1.95 -2.75
C LEU A 97 -3.04 2.67 -3.98
N GLY A 98 -1.73 2.87 -3.95
CA GLY A 98 -0.90 3.40 -5.02
C GLY A 98 -1.23 4.79 -5.58
N GLY A 99 -0.30 5.29 -6.40
CA GLY A 99 -0.33 6.58 -7.10
C GLY A 99 -0.14 7.78 -6.18
N PHE A 100 0.61 7.60 -5.09
CA PHE A 100 0.93 8.61 -4.09
C PHE A 100 2.40 9.03 -4.06
N ALA A 101 3.31 8.26 -4.68
CA ALA A 101 4.75 8.54 -4.72
C ALA A 101 5.28 8.47 -6.15
N ARG A 102 4.54 9.03 -7.11
CA ARG A 102 4.93 9.06 -8.54
C ARG A 102 6.04 10.08 -8.81
N ASP A 103 6.07 11.12 -8.00
CA ASP A 103 6.98 12.26 -8.01
C ASP A 103 6.97 12.93 -6.63
N GLU A 104 8.05 13.64 -6.27
CA GLU A 104 8.23 14.30 -4.97
C GLU A 104 7.04 15.19 -4.58
N ALA A 105 6.50 15.94 -5.55
CA ALA A 105 5.40 16.88 -5.29
C ALA A 105 4.10 16.14 -4.92
N SER A 106 3.83 15.01 -5.56
CA SER A 106 2.70 14.15 -5.24
C SER A 106 2.83 13.52 -3.85
N ALA A 107 4.03 13.04 -3.48
CA ALA A 107 4.33 12.42 -2.20
C ALA A 107 4.24 13.41 -1.05
N ALA A 108 4.94 14.54 -1.15
CA ALA A 108 4.99 15.57 -0.10
C ALA A 108 3.59 16.09 0.25
N ARG A 109 2.75 16.34 -0.77
CA ARG A 109 1.39 16.82 -0.55
C ARG A 109 0.51 15.79 0.16
N LEU A 110 0.60 14.52 -0.23
CA LEU A 110 -0.29 13.48 0.27
C LEU A 110 0.13 12.98 1.66
N LEU A 111 1.41 12.65 1.84
CA LEU A 111 1.90 12.10 3.11
C LEU A 111 1.80 13.11 4.27
N GLY A 112 2.09 14.39 4.02
CA GLY A 112 1.92 15.42 5.06
C GLY A 112 0.49 15.55 5.56
N GLY A 113 -0.51 15.42 4.67
CA GLY A 113 -1.92 15.42 5.05
C GLY A 113 -2.35 14.14 5.76
N LEU A 114 -1.83 12.98 5.35
CA LEU A 114 -2.15 11.69 5.97
C LEU A 114 -1.55 11.56 7.38
N ALA A 115 -0.32 12.05 7.60
CA ALA A 115 0.32 12.03 8.92
C ALA A 115 -0.53 12.79 9.95
N ALA A 116 -1.15 13.90 9.56
CA ALA A 116 -2.06 14.65 10.41
C ALA A 116 -3.42 13.96 10.64
N ALA A 117 -3.86 13.12 9.70
CA ALA A 117 -5.16 12.47 9.74
C ALA A 117 -5.20 11.20 10.62
N GLY A 118 -4.04 10.60 10.90
CA GLY A 118 -3.88 9.44 11.77
C GLY A 118 -3.31 8.20 11.05
N PRO A 119 -3.43 7.01 11.68
CA PRO A 119 -2.79 5.79 11.20
C PRO A 119 -3.16 5.45 9.76
N THR A 120 -2.14 5.25 8.93
CA THR A 120 -2.29 5.02 7.50
C THR A 120 -1.30 3.97 7.01
N LEU A 121 -1.82 2.94 6.35
CA LEU A 121 -1.03 1.97 5.60
C LEU A 121 -0.83 2.45 4.16
N LEU A 122 0.41 2.41 3.69
CA LEU A 122 0.82 2.87 2.37
C LEU A 122 1.19 1.66 1.52
N LEU A 123 0.33 1.31 0.56
CA LEU A 123 0.59 0.24 -0.39
C LEU A 123 1.01 0.85 -1.73
N PRO A 124 2.32 0.95 -2.04
CA PRO A 124 2.76 1.51 -3.32
C PRO A 124 2.26 0.66 -4.48
N GLY A 125 1.87 1.30 -5.57
CA GLY A 125 1.44 0.69 -6.82
C GLY A 125 2.52 0.70 -7.90
N GLY A 126 2.17 0.23 -9.09
CA GLY A 126 3.11 0.13 -10.23
C GLY A 126 3.69 1.44 -10.75
N GLU A 127 3.05 2.56 -10.42
CA GLU A 127 3.49 3.90 -10.86
C GLU A 127 4.27 4.64 -9.77
N ASP A 128 4.35 4.08 -8.55
CA ASP A 128 5.02 4.73 -7.42
C ASP A 128 6.50 4.36 -7.40
N SER A 129 7.32 5.39 -7.24
CA SER A 129 8.76 5.30 -7.06
C SER A 129 9.06 4.95 -5.60
N SER A 130 9.90 3.93 -5.42
CA SER A 130 10.45 3.51 -4.13
C SER A 130 11.30 4.64 -3.52
N GLU A 131 12.18 5.25 -4.31
CA GLU A 131 13.10 6.29 -3.86
C GLU A 131 12.35 7.55 -3.38
N VAL A 132 11.37 8.02 -4.17
CA VAL A 132 10.52 9.16 -3.81
C VAL A 132 9.73 8.88 -2.54
N LEU A 133 9.27 7.63 -2.33
CA LEU A 133 8.56 7.26 -1.12
C LEU A 133 9.48 7.31 0.11
N ASP A 134 10.70 6.78 0.00
CA ASP A 134 11.71 6.80 1.07
C ASP A 134 12.03 8.22 1.51
N GLU A 135 12.36 9.09 0.56
CA GLU A 135 12.66 10.50 0.82
C GLU A 135 11.47 11.24 1.46
N ALA A 136 10.25 10.96 0.99
CA ALA A 136 9.05 11.61 1.51
C ALA A 136 8.68 11.13 2.92
N LEU A 137 8.90 9.86 3.25
CA LEU A 137 8.71 9.33 4.61
C LEU A 137 9.74 9.91 5.58
N GLU A 138 11.02 9.99 5.17
CA GLU A 138 12.07 10.63 5.96
C GLU A 138 11.75 12.11 6.23
N ALA A 139 11.21 12.82 5.24
CA ALA A 139 10.86 14.23 5.38
C ALA A 139 9.66 14.49 6.32
N VAL A 140 8.69 13.57 6.38
CA VAL A 140 7.49 13.71 7.21
C VAL A 140 7.73 13.25 8.66
N ASP A 141 8.63 12.28 8.86
CA ASP A 141 8.99 11.72 10.18
C ASP A 141 7.76 11.40 11.05
N ALA A 142 6.88 10.54 10.53
CA ALA A 142 5.62 10.20 11.17
C ALA A 142 5.42 8.68 11.32
N GLU A 143 5.48 8.21 12.57
CA GLU A 143 5.19 6.81 12.95
C GLU A 143 3.78 6.33 12.55
N ALA A 144 2.85 7.26 12.31
CA ALA A 144 1.49 6.95 11.88
C ALA A 144 1.41 6.51 10.40
N LEU A 145 2.46 6.73 9.61
CA LEU A 145 2.54 6.32 8.21
C LEU A 145 3.37 5.04 8.11
N ILE A 146 2.72 3.94 7.74
CA ILE A 146 3.35 2.62 7.68
C ILE A 146 3.48 2.21 6.23
N ASP A 147 4.71 2.11 5.76
CA ASP A 147 5.04 1.53 4.46
C ASP A 147 4.84 0.01 4.46
N LEU A 148 4.19 -0.49 3.41
CA LEU A 148 3.89 -1.91 3.24
C LEU A 148 4.84 -2.64 2.29
N ARG A 149 5.90 -2.00 1.77
CA ARG A 149 6.99 -2.72 1.09
C ARG A 149 7.62 -3.74 2.05
N GLY A 150 7.87 -4.96 1.59
CA GLY A 150 8.42 -6.05 2.40
C GLY A 150 7.51 -6.62 3.50
N VAL A 151 6.35 -5.99 3.79
CA VAL A 151 5.34 -6.56 4.67
C VAL A 151 4.61 -7.67 3.92
N ARG A 152 4.49 -8.86 4.53
CA ARG A 152 3.85 -10.03 3.93
C ARG A 152 2.39 -10.16 4.34
N LEU A 153 2.09 -9.81 5.59
CA LEU A 153 0.76 -9.97 6.18
C LEU A 153 0.44 -8.81 7.13
N VAL A 154 -0.79 -8.29 7.08
CA VAL A 154 -1.33 -7.40 8.12
C VAL A 154 -2.41 -8.14 8.91
N ARG A 155 -2.30 -8.14 10.25
CA ARG A 155 -3.34 -8.59 11.17
C ARG A 155 -4.06 -7.39 11.75
N PHE A 156 -5.36 -7.28 11.48
CA PHE A 156 -6.18 -6.18 11.96
C PHE A 156 -7.65 -6.59 12.11
N GLY A 157 -8.24 -6.28 13.27
CA GLY A 157 -9.66 -6.52 13.52
C GLY A 157 -10.09 -7.99 13.45
N GLY A 158 -9.19 -8.94 13.70
CA GLY A 158 -9.44 -10.38 13.55
C GLY A 158 -9.33 -10.91 12.12
N HIS A 159 -8.85 -10.08 11.18
CA HIS A 159 -8.61 -10.43 9.79
C HIS A 159 -7.13 -10.44 9.44
N GLU A 160 -6.79 -11.26 8.46
CA GLU A 160 -5.46 -11.33 7.87
C GLU A 160 -5.49 -10.75 6.46
N TRP A 161 -4.56 -9.86 6.13
CA TRP A 161 -4.44 -9.23 4.82
C TRP A 161 -3.10 -9.59 4.20
N VAL A 162 -3.10 -10.41 3.16
CA VAL A 162 -1.92 -10.75 2.36
C VAL A 162 -1.55 -9.53 1.52
N VAL A 163 -0.35 -9.03 1.72
CA VAL A 163 0.10 -7.75 1.17
C VAL A 163 0.90 -7.99 -0.11
N VAL A 164 0.51 -7.31 -1.19
CA VAL A 164 1.21 -7.36 -2.48
C VAL A 164 1.35 -5.94 -3.07
N PRO A 165 2.42 -5.21 -2.73
CA PRO A 165 2.71 -3.92 -3.35
C PRO A 165 3.12 -4.06 -4.81
N GLY A 166 2.95 -2.98 -5.56
CA GLY A 166 3.44 -2.86 -6.92
C GLY A 166 2.57 -3.52 -7.98
N ALA A 167 3.09 -3.51 -9.21
CA ALA A 167 2.48 -4.14 -10.37
C ALA A 167 3.23 -5.42 -10.81
N PRO A 168 2.51 -6.40 -11.38
CA PRO A 168 3.12 -7.58 -11.98
C PRO A 168 4.08 -7.17 -13.11
N ASP A 169 5.29 -7.71 -13.05
CA ASP A 169 6.36 -7.56 -14.04
C ASP A 169 6.66 -6.09 -14.39
N GLY A 170 6.54 -5.19 -13.42
CA GLY A 170 6.82 -3.76 -13.60
C GLY A 170 5.82 -3.03 -14.50
N ARG A 171 4.65 -3.62 -14.80
CA ARG A 171 3.63 -2.92 -15.59
C ARG A 171 3.35 -1.55 -14.98
N TYR A 172 3.27 -0.52 -15.84
CA TYR A 172 3.06 0.88 -15.44
C TYR A 172 4.25 1.56 -14.75
N ALA A 173 5.42 0.91 -14.67
CA ALA A 173 6.66 1.53 -14.23
C ALA A 173 6.97 2.80 -15.02
N ARG A 174 7.38 3.85 -14.30
CA ARG A 174 7.79 5.14 -14.87
C ARG A 174 9.29 5.38 -14.79
N GLY A 175 9.99 4.52 -14.07
CA GLY A 175 11.41 4.53 -13.81
C GLY A 175 11.82 3.19 -13.19
N ASP A 176 13.12 2.97 -13.08
CA ASP A 176 13.70 1.69 -12.64
C ASP A 176 13.38 1.36 -11.17
N ASP A 177 13.04 2.39 -10.40
CA ASP A 177 12.68 2.35 -8.98
C ASP A 177 11.18 2.19 -8.73
N ALA A 178 10.38 1.98 -9.77
CA ALA A 178 8.95 1.74 -9.63
C ALA A 178 8.68 0.43 -8.89
N CYS A 179 7.67 0.40 -8.03
CA CYS A 179 7.32 -0.82 -7.30
C CYS A 179 6.65 -1.86 -8.19
N GLY A 180 7.22 -3.06 -8.23
CA GLY A 180 6.67 -4.23 -8.90
C GLY A 180 6.85 -5.52 -8.13
N PHE A 181 6.39 -6.61 -8.76
CA PHE A 181 6.63 -7.97 -8.31
C PHE A 181 6.68 -8.92 -9.50
N VAL A 182 7.37 -10.04 -9.34
CA VAL A 182 7.34 -11.16 -10.29
C VAL A 182 6.63 -12.36 -9.68
N ALA A 183 6.14 -13.29 -10.50
CA ALA A 183 5.43 -14.48 -10.01
C ALA A 183 6.22 -15.28 -8.96
N ALA A 184 7.55 -15.35 -9.10
CA ALA A 184 8.43 -16.03 -8.16
C ALA A 184 8.43 -15.38 -6.75
N ASP A 185 8.10 -14.09 -6.63
CA ASP A 185 7.94 -13.43 -5.33
C ASP A 185 6.72 -13.99 -4.60
N LEU A 186 5.61 -14.13 -5.32
CA LEU A 186 4.36 -14.64 -4.78
C LEU A 186 4.43 -16.14 -4.45
N GLU A 187 5.24 -16.91 -5.18
CA GLU A 187 5.50 -18.31 -4.86
C GLU A 187 6.28 -18.50 -3.57
N LYS A 188 7.17 -17.55 -3.23
CA LYS A 188 7.97 -17.55 -2.01
C LYS A 188 7.27 -16.93 -0.81
N LEU A 189 6.08 -16.35 -0.99
CA LEU A 189 5.25 -15.89 0.13
C LEU A 189 4.78 -17.10 0.94
N GLU A 190 5.57 -17.45 1.96
CA GLU A 190 5.21 -18.43 2.97
C GLU A 190 4.29 -17.78 3.99
N LEU A 191 3.00 -18.10 3.91
CA LEU A 191 2.02 -17.65 4.88
C LEU A 191 1.82 -18.74 5.93
N ALA A 192 1.92 -18.37 7.21
CA ALA A 192 1.54 -19.24 8.31
C ALA A 192 0.07 -19.69 8.20
N ASP A 193 -0.30 -20.70 8.97
CA ASP A 193 -1.69 -21.13 9.09
C ASP A 193 -2.59 -19.94 9.48
N ALA A 194 -3.71 -19.83 8.77
CA ALA A 194 -4.62 -18.70 8.94
C ALA A 194 -5.25 -18.72 10.34
N THR A 195 -5.09 -17.61 11.06
CA THR A 195 -5.70 -17.40 12.38
C THR A 195 -7.07 -16.72 12.29
N GLY A 196 -7.44 -16.23 11.10
CA GLY A 196 -8.71 -15.58 10.80
C GLY A 196 -9.02 -15.56 9.28
N PRO A 197 -10.12 -14.90 8.86
CA PRO A 197 -10.45 -14.76 7.44
C PRO A 197 -9.36 -13.98 6.72
N ARG A 198 -8.87 -14.54 5.61
CA ARG A 198 -7.77 -14.00 4.83
C ARG A 198 -8.24 -13.24 3.61
N HIS A 199 -7.66 -12.07 3.40
CA HIS A 199 -7.95 -11.15 2.31
C HIS A 199 -6.67 -10.77 1.57
N LEU A 200 -6.79 -10.27 0.35
CA LEU A 200 -5.71 -9.68 -0.44
C LEU A 200 -5.73 -8.16 -0.21
N LEU A 201 -4.55 -7.58 -0.08
CA LEU A 201 -4.31 -6.15 -0.11
C LEU A 201 -3.26 -5.93 -1.20
N ALA A 202 -3.72 -5.58 -2.41
CA ALA A 202 -2.85 -5.51 -3.58
C ALA A 202 -3.17 -4.29 -4.43
N TRP A 203 -2.19 -3.71 -5.12
CA TRP A 203 -2.52 -2.70 -6.12
C TRP A 203 -3.15 -3.35 -7.36
N ALA A 204 -2.59 -4.48 -7.78
CA ALA A 204 -3.06 -5.25 -8.92
C ALA A 204 -4.24 -6.19 -8.60
N ALA A 205 -5.15 -6.34 -9.56
CA ALA A 205 -6.28 -7.26 -9.44
C ALA A 205 -5.89 -8.67 -9.92
N PRO A 206 -6.33 -9.75 -9.26
CA PRO A 206 -6.14 -11.10 -9.76
C PRO A 206 -6.93 -11.34 -11.05
N LEU A 207 -6.43 -12.22 -11.90
CA LEU A 207 -7.19 -12.72 -13.06
C LEU A 207 -8.47 -13.42 -12.55
N GLY A 208 -9.60 -13.18 -13.20
CA GLY A 208 -10.89 -13.71 -12.80
C GLY A 208 -11.60 -12.91 -11.71
N ALA A 209 -11.06 -11.76 -11.26
CA ALA A 209 -11.67 -10.90 -10.23
C ALA A 209 -12.95 -10.16 -10.68
N GLY A 210 -13.56 -10.54 -11.80
CA GLY A 210 -14.79 -9.94 -12.30
C GLY A 210 -14.57 -8.54 -12.89
N PRO A 211 -15.42 -7.54 -12.62
CA PRO A 211 -15.27 -6.20 -13.21
C PRO A 211 -13.95 -5.50 -12.86
N VAL A 212 -13.32 -5.89 -11.76
CA VAL A 212 -12.09 -5.27 -11.22
C VAL A 212 -10.84 -5.73 -11.97
N SER A 213 -10.88 -6.90 -12.61
CA SER A 213 -9.81 -7.40 -13.47
C SER A 213 -9.93 -6.91 -14.92
N ARG A 214 -10.87 -6.01 -15.23
CA ARG A 214 -11.13 -5.56 -16.62
C ARG A 214 -10.43 -4.24 -16.97
N GLY A 215 -9.78 -4.25 -18.13
CA GLY A 215 -9.06 -3.16 -18.76
C GLY A 215 -9.91 -2.46 -19.83
N LEU A 216 -9.27 -1.65 -20.67
CA LEU A 216 -9.95 -0.89 -21.72
C LEU A 216 -10.64 -1.86 -22.69
N GLY A 217 -11.92 -1.60 -22.98
CA GLY A 217 -12.72 -2.44 -23.86
C GLY A 217 -13.17 -3.77 -23.23
N ASP A 218 -13.31 -3.82 -21.89
CA ASP A 218 -13.75 -4.99 -21.12
C ASP A 218 -12.82 -6.21 -21.19
N LEU A 219 -11.58 -6.02 -21.68
CA LEU A 219 -10.57 -7.07 -21.72
C LEU A 219 -10.12 -7.45 -20.32
N GLU A 220 -10.03 -8.74 -20.02
CA GLU A 220 -9.49 -9.22 -18.75
C GLU A 220 -7.97 -9.01 -18.73
N VAL A 221 -7.51 -8.12 -17.85
CA VAL A 221 -6.11 -7.68 -17.68
C VAL A 221 -5.58 -7.95 -16.26
N GLY A 222 -6.34 -8.68 -15.45
CA GLY A 222 -5.91 -9.14 -14.13
C GLY A 222 -4.70 -10.06 -14.22
N ASP A 223 -4.02 -10.25 -13.10
CA ASP A 223 -2.79 -11.04 -13.05
C ASP A 223 -3.04 -12.50 -12.62
N ALA A 224 -2.50 -13.44 -13.40
CA ALA A 224 -2.69 -14.87 -13.18
C ALA A 224 -1.93 -15.38 -11.94
N SER A 225 -0.77 -14.81 -11.64
CA SER A 225 0.02 -15.22 -10.47
C SER A 225 -0.66 -14.80 -9.17
N LEU A 226 -1.31 -13.63 -9.16
CA LEU A 226 -2.21 -13.22 -8.07
C LEU A 226 -3.43 -14.14 -7.94
N GLY A 227 -4.03 -14.59 -9.05
CA GLY A 227 -5.12 -15.56 -9.02
C GLY A 227 -4.69 -16.88 -8.36
N THR A 228 -3.49 -17.35 -8.69
CA THR A 228 -2.89 -18.57 -8.09
C THR A 228 -2.62 -18.38 -6.59
N LEU A 229 -2.12 -17.22 -6.18
CA LEU A 229 -1.94 -16.87 -4.76
C LEU A 229 -3.28 -16.88 -4.01
N VAL A 230 -4.32 -16.31 -4.59
CA VAL A 230 -5.67 -16.27 -4.00
C VAL A 230 -6.20 -17.68 -3.75
N GLU A 231 -6.12 -18.54 -4.75
CA GLU A 231 -6.57 -19.94 -4.65
C GLU A 231 -5.77 -20.73 -3.62
N ARG A 232 -4.43 -20.65 -3.69
CA ARG A 232 -3.52 -21.41 -2.80
C ARG A 232 -3.65 -21.00 -1.34
N SER A 233 -3.87 -19.71 -1.08
CA SER A 233 -3.87 -19.16 0.28
C SER A 233 -5.26 -19.07 0.90
N GLY A 234 -6.31 -19.53 0.20
CA GLY A 234 -7.70 -19.50 0.68
C GLY A 234 -8.22 -18.07 0.87
N ILE A 235 -7.77 -17.13 0.04
CA ILE A 235 -8.16 -15.72 0.14
C ILE A 235 -9.63 -15.57 -0.25
N LEU A 236 -10.43 -15.01 0.66
CA LEU A 236 -11.87 -14.84 0.50
C LEU A 236 -12.24 -13.55 -0.23
N GLY A 237 -11.31 -12.60 -0.30
CA GLY A 237 -11.45 -11.38 -1.06
C GLY A 237 -10.33 -10.40 -0.88
N GLY A 238 -10.51 -9.12 -1.23
CA GLY A 238 -9.43 -8.17 -1.04
C GLY A 238 -9.62 -6.78 -1.61
N LEU A 239 -8.84 -5.83 -1.09
CA LEU A 239 -8.81 -4.44 -1.53
C LEU A 239 -7.81 -4.28 -2.68
N VAL A 240 -8.29 -3.82 -3.83
CA VAL A 240 -7.44 -3.61 -5.02
C VAL A 240 -7.75 -2.31 -5.79
N ALA A 241 -6.78 -1.80 -6.57
CA ALA A 241 -6.87 -0.48 -7.22
C ALA A 241 -6.50 -0.44 -8.72
N TRP A 242 -6.44 -1.61 -9.38
CA TRP A 242 -6.05 -1.82 -10.78
C TRP A 242 -7.12 -1.41 -11.81
N PRO A 243 -6.75 -0.94 -13.02
CA PRO A 243 -5.90 0.20 -13.34
C PRO A 243 -6.72 1.51 -13.43
N ARG A 244 -6.05 2.67 -13.32
CA ARG A 244 -6.65 3.98 -13.60
C ARG A 244 -6.94 4.09 -15.10
N GLN A 245 -8.20 3.89 -15.50
CA GLN A 245 -8.59 4.20 -16.87
C GLN A 245 -8.87 5.69 -17.02
N PRO A 246 -8.19 6.41 -17.92
CA PRO A 246 -8.70 7.68 -18.40
C PRO A 246 -10.05 7.41 -19.09
N ARG A 247 -11.10 8.13 -18.67
CA ARG A 247 -12.42 8.09 -19.32
C ARG A 247 -12.27 8.35 -20.84
N PRO A 248 -13.05 7.68 -21.70
CA PRO A 248 -13.21 8.15 -23.08
C PRO A 248 -13.80 9.58 -23.09
N VAL A 249 -13.25 10.41 -23.98
CA VAL A 249 -13.22 11.89 -24.01
C VAL A 249 -14.57 12.61 -24.22
N ASN A 250 -15.72 11.95 -23.98
CA ASN A 250 -17.05 12.54 -24.24
C ASN A 250 -17.85 12.92 -23.00
N HIS A 251 -17.24 12.94 -21.80
CA HIS A 251 -17.87 13.49 -20.60
C HIS A 251 -16.99 14.55 -19.94
N PRO A 252 -17.53 15.76 -19.66
CA PRO A 252 -16.75 16.85 -19.11
C PRO A 252 -16.32 16.53 -17.66
N VAL A 253 -15.00 16.65 -17.45
CA VAL A 253 -14.27 16.88 -16.19
C VAL A 253 -14.46 15.85 -15.06
N GLY A 254 -13.39 15.12 -14.75
CA GLY A 254 -13.24 14.29 -13.55
C GLY A 254 -12.62 12.92 -13.85
N GLU A 255 -11.30 12.79 -13.68
CA GLU A 255 -10.61 11.49 -13.63
C GLU A 255 -11.15 10.68 -12.44
N SER A 256 -11.57 9.44 -12.69
CA SER A 256 -12.11 8.55 -11.66
C SER A 256 -11.09 7.43 -11.43
N SER A 257 -10.49 7.35 -10.25
CA SER A 257 -9.84 6.14 -9.77
C SER A 257 -10.93 5.14 -9.40
N TRP A 258 -10.88 3.94 -9.98
CA TRP A 258 -11.70 2.82 -9.53
C TRP A 258 -10.95 2.16 -8.38
N VAL A 259 -11.50 2.20 -7.17
CA VAL A 259 -11.16 1.20 -6.16
C VAL A 259 -12.01 0.00 -6.50
N GLY A 260 -11.35 -1.09 -6.89
CA GLY A 260 -11.96 -2.40 -6.89
C GLY A 260 -12.20 -2.81 -5.45
N VAL A 261 -13.33 -2.35 -4.90
CA VAL A 261 -13.84 -2.89 -3.64
C VAL A 261 -14.26 -4.32 -3.95
N PRO A 262 -13.79 -5.32 -3.19
CA PRO A 262 -14.15 -6.70 -3.47
C PRO A 262 -15.67 -6.82 -3.47
N ALA A 263 -16.20 -7.78 -4.26
CA ALA A 263 -17.63 -8.09 -4.39
C ALA A 263 -18.32 -8.52 -3.07
N TRP A 264 -17.64 -8.34 -1.94
CA TRP A 264 -18.01 -8.73 -0.59
C TRP A 264 -17.98 -7.57 0.42
N GLY A 265 -17.54 -6.37 0.00
CA GLY A 265 -17.64 -5.16 0.81
C GLY A 265 -18.97 -4.45 0.56
N ARG A 266 -19.80 -4.33 1.60
CA ARG A 266 -20.82 -3.26 1.60
C ARG A 266 -20.10 -1.93 1.75
N VAL A 267 -20.15 -1.10 0.71
CA VAL A 267 -19.87 0.33 0.80
C VAL A 267 -20.95 0.95 1.69
N ILE A 268 -20.60 1.43 2.88
CA ILE A 268 -21.45 2.32 3.68
C ILE A 268 -20.85 3.70 3.59
N GLU A 269 -21.54 4.60 2.90
CA GLU A 269 -21.20 6.02 2.82
C GLU A 269 -22.30 6.83 3.51
N GLY A 270 -21.91 7.49 4.60
CA GLY A 270 -22.72 8.48 5.32
C GLY A 270 -23.86 7.91 6.21
N PRO A 271 -24.30 8.68 7.23
CA PRO A 271 -25.47 8.35 8.05
C PRO A 271 -26.80 8.31 7.26
N ASP A 272 -26.80 8.66 5.97
CA ASP A 272 -27.95 8.70 5.06
C ASP A 272 -27.97 7.57 4.00
N GLY A 273 -26.93 6.72 3.94
CA GLY A 273 -26.91 5.51 3.12
C GLY A 273 -26.85 5.77 1.60
N ARG A 274 -26.23 6.87 1.16
CA ARG A 274 -26.09 7.21 -0.27
C ARG A 274 -24.67 6.96 -0.79
N TRP A 275 -24.60 6.43 -2.01
CA TRP A 275 -23.38 6.21 -2.80
C TRP A 275 -22.60 7.51 -3.07
N SER A 276 -21.27 7.45 -3.00
CA SER A 276 -20.35 8.38 -3.61
C SER A 276 -19.71 7.74 -4.83
N ARG A 277 -19.47 8.59 -5.82
CA ARG A 277 -18.76 8.22 -7.04
C ARG A 277 -17.27 8.46 -6.78
N GLY A 278 -16.49 7.41 -6.63
CA GLY A 278 -15.04 7.43 -6.91
C GLY A 278 -14.14 7.00 -5.76
N GLY A 279 -13.16 6.16 -6.07
CA GLY A 279 -11.84 6.16 -5.44
C GLY A 279 -11.67 5.75 -3.98
N ALA A 280 -12.74 5.49 -3.19
CA ALA A 280 -12.63 5.16 -1.76
C ALA A 280 -13.69 4.13 -1.29
N ALA A 281 -13.40 3.46 -0.16
CA ALA A 281 -14.22 2.42 0.44
C ALA A 281 -14.05 2.37 1.96
N LEU A 282 -15.14 2.54 2.70
CA LEU A 282 -15.17 2.35 4.16
C LEU A 282 -15.62 0.92 4.48
N VAL A 283 -14.83 0.20 5.27
CA VAL A 283 -15.00 -1.22 5.59
C VAL A 283 -15.11 -1.41 7.09
N ASN A 284 -16.18 -2.06 7.56
CA ASN A 284 -16.35 -2.50 8.95
C ASN A 284 -16.08 -4.00 9.06
N LEU A 285 -15.21 -4.40 9.99
CA LEU A 285 -14.76 -5.79 10.19
C LEU A 285 -15.45 -6.49 11.38
N ALA A 286 -16.28 -5.78 12.14
CA ALA A 286 -16.87 -6.29 13.40
C ALA A 286 -18.00 -7.33 13.25
N ASP A 287 -18.55 -7.53 12.05
CA ASP A 287 -19.59 -8.54 11.81
C ASP A 287 -18.92 -9.85 11.33
N GLY A 288 -19.01 -10.92 12.12
CA GLY A 288 -18.34 -12.22 11.91
C GLY A 288 -18.60 -12.92 10.55
N PRO A 289 -18.17 -14.18 10.34
CA PRO A 289 -18.09 -14.82 9.02
C PRO A 289 -19.50 -15.07 8.43
N GLY A 290 -20.06 -14.07 7.78
CA GLY A 290 -21.44 -14.02 7.31
C GLY A 290 -21.54 -13.40 5.93
N LEU A 291 -20.61 -13.74 5.03
CA LEU A 291 -20.69 -13.39 3.62
C LEU A 291 -21.42 -14.51 2.86
N THR A 292 -22.74 -14.45 2.83
CA THR A 292 -23.54 -15.34 1.97
C THR A 292 -23.62 -14.74 0.58
N LEU A 293 -23.04 -15.42 -0.41
CA LEU A 293 -23.18 -15.12 -1.83
C LEU A 293 -24.67 -15.26 -2.22
N ALA A 294 -25.37 -14.15 -2.44
CA ALA A 294 -26.56 -14.19 -3.28
C ALA A 294 -26.09 -14.20 -4.74
N PRO A 295 -26.54 -15.15 -5.58
CA PRO A 295 -26.21 -15.13 -7.00
C PRO A 295 -26.68 -13.80 -7.60
N ALA A 296 -25.86 -13.25 -8.50
CA ALA A 296 -26.22 -12.07 -9.27
C ALA A 296 -27.63 -12.26 -9.85
N ALA A 297 -28.56 -11.39 -9.48
CA ALA A 297 -29.84 -11.34 -10.15
C ALA A 297 -29.55 -11.11 -11.63
N ALA A 298 -29.96 -12.06 -12.47
CA ALA A 298 -29.90 -11.91 -13.92
C ALA A 298 -30.53 -10.56 -14.30
N PRO A 299 -29.96 -9.83 -15.26
CA PRO A 299 -30.57 -8.59 -15.72
C PRO A 299 -32.00 -8.89 -16.15
N ALA A 300 -32.95 -8.16 -15.55
CA ALA A 300 -34.34 -8.18 -15.98
C ALA A 300 -34.41 -7.81 -17.47
N PRO A 301 -35.34 -8.42 -18.24
CA PRO A 301 -35.43 -8.28 -19.69
C PRO A 301 -35.64 -6.84 -20.16
#